data_AF-A0A2N3T4D3-F1
#
_entry.id   AF-A0A2N3T4D3-F1
#
_cell.length_a   1.000
_cell.length_b   1.000
_cell.length_c   1.000
_cell.angle_alpha   90.00
_cell.angle_beta   90.00
_cell.angle_gamma   90.00
#
_symmetry.space_group_name_H-M   'P 1'
#
loop_
_entity.id
_entity.type
_entity.pdbx_description
1 polymer ?
#
loop_
_entity_poly.entity_id
_entity_poly.type
_entity_poly.pdbx_seq_one_letter_code
_entity_poly.pdbx_strand_id
1 'polypeptide(L)'
;MLIYLRVLKESFNFAINALINNKLRTFLSLLGVTIGIFSIIGVLAAVDSLKQEIKGSISSLDNSTIYLMRFSFGPSDIPQWKREQFPDVTFEEYQYINRSMPDLKAASFILNVAPETIKYEDNSLSNVEIAPVTNDYYDIEELQVVKGRFYNEQESVSGAPVIVIGDEIANSLFGASDPIGKKVRLYGRKLTVIGVLKKEGTGLFGDSKDTVVILPVNLVRRVYGDNNKSSFPAIIIKPESGIDIPEFVAALKQKVRAYRGLKPNEGDNFFVNQLQGFTDFIDNITGTMSTIGGFIGMFSLLVGGFGIANIMFVSVKERTNLIGIQKALGAKKRFILFQFLFEAIILAIFGGLIGLVLVWLISIFASQFTGDFKFILSTSNMFWGMFSSTIIGLIAGILPALSASKLDPVEAIRTGM
;
A
#
# COMPACT_ATOMS: atom_id res chain seq x y z
N MET A 1 -0.62 36.60 -34.57
CA MET A 1 -1.32 35.90 -33.47
C MET A 1 -2.68 35.34 -33.91
N LEU A 2 -3.54 36.12 -34.58
CA LEU A 2 -4.87 35.68 -35.05
C LEU A 2 -4.87 34.46 -36.01
N ILE A 3 -3.86 34.33 -36.87
CA ILE A 3 -3.75 33.21 -37.82
C ILE A 3 -3.58 31.88 -37.07
N TYR A 4 -2.73 31.83 -36.04
CA TYR A 4 -2.51 30.63 -35.23
C TYR A 4 -3.77 30.23 -34.43
N LEU A 5 -4.52 31.20 -33.90
CA LEU A 5 -5.81 30.95 -33.25
C LEU A 5 -6.87 30.41 -34.23
N ARG A 6 -6.87 30.89 -35.47
CA ARG A 6 -7.78 30.40 -36.51
C ARG A 6 -7.43 28.97 -36.93
N VAL A 7 -6.14 28.66 -37.04
CA VAL A 7 -5.63 27.30 -37.28
C VAL A 7 -6.03 26.36 -36.14
N LEU A 8 -5.85 26.78 -34.89
CA LEU A 8 -6.28 26.00 -33.72
C LEU A 8 -7.78 25.67 -33.77
N LYS A 9 -8.61 26.68 -34.06
CA LYS A 9 -10.06 26.52 -34.17
C LYS A 9 -10.46 25.60 -35.32
N GLU A 10 -9.82 25.74 -36.48
CA GLU A 10 -10.10 24.84 -37.61
C GLU A 10 -9.62 23.42 -37.32
N SER A 11 -8.38 23.23 -36.85
CA SER A 11 -7.84 21.93 -36.45
C SER A 11 -8.73 21.23 -35.41
N PHE A 12 -9.29 21.98 -34.46
CA PHE A 12 -10.23 21.45 -33.48
C PHE A 12 -11.54 20.98 -34.12
N ASN A 13 -12.17 21.82 -34.95
CA ASN A 13 -13.39 21.43 -35.68
C ASN A 13 -13.13 20.24 -36.62
N PHE A 14 -11.95 20.17 -37.23
CA PHE A 14 -11.55 19.05 -38.07
C PHE A 14 -11.37 17.76 -37.27
N ALA A 15 -10.69 17.82 -36.12
CA ALA A 15 -10.56 16.68 -35.23
C ALA A 15 -11.94 16.13 -34.83
N ILE A 16 -12.87 17.02 -34.48
CA ILE A 16 -14.26 16.63 -34.14
C ILE A 16 -14.98 15.99 -35.33
N ASN A 17 -14.90 16.58 -36.52
CA ASN A 17 -15.55 16.01 -37.71
C ASN A 17 -14.94 14.66 -38.12
N ALA A 18 -13.63 14.48 -37.95
CA ALA A 18 -12.96 13.19 -38.15
C ALA A 18 -13.48 12.12 -37.18
N LEU A 19 -13.70 12.51 -35.91
CA LEU A 19 -14.27 11.62 -34.89
C LEU A 19 -15.68 11.14 -35.30
N ILE A 20 -16.51 12.02 -35.85
CA ILE A 20 -17.94 11.77 -36.16
C ILE A 20 -18.13 10.94 -37.44
N ASN A 21 -17.36 11.19 -38.49
CA ASN A 21 -17.57 10.58 -39.80
C ASN A 21 -17.22 9.08 -39.86
N ASN A 22 -16.30 8.61 -39.01
CA ASN A 22 -15.88 7.21 -38.96
C ASN A 22 -15.98 6.64 -37.54
N LYS A 23 -17.22 6.54 -37.02
CA LYS A 23 -17.54 6.17 -35.63
C LYS A 23 -16.84 4.90 -35.14
N LEU A 24 -16.82 3.82 -35.95
CA LEU A 24 -16.21 2.54 -35.55
C LEU A 24 -14.69 2.67 -35.38
N ARG A 25 -14.02 3.32 -36.34
CA ARG A 25 -12.57 3.50 -36.34
C ARG A 25 -12.13 4.41 -35.19
N THR A 26 -12.81 5.55 -35.08
CA THR A 26 -12.64 6.49 -33.98
C THR A 26 -12.78 5.79 -32.63
N PHE A 27 -13.86 5.03 -32.45
CA PHE A 27 -14.11 4.29 -31.21
C PHE A 27 -12.97 3.32 -30.89
N LEU A 28 -12.57 2.47 -31.84
CA LEU A 28 -11.51 1.46 -31.62
C LEU A 28 -10.16 2.08 -31.26
N SER A 29 -9.74 3.16 -31.92
CA SER A 29 -8.46 3.80 -31.61
C SER A 29 -8.50 4.60 -30.32
N LEU A 30 -9.61 5.29 -30.06
CA LEU A 30 -9.78 6.08 -28.84
C LEU A 30 -9.88 5.14 -27.63
N LEU A 31 -10.48 3.96 -27.80
CA LEU A 31 -10.49 2.88 -26.81
C LEU A 31 -9.08 2.38 -26.47
N GLY A 32 -8.19 2.22 -27.45
CA GLY A 32 -6.79 1.85 -27.18
C GLY A 32 -6.04 2.87 -26.31
N VAL A 33 -6.20 4.17 -26.60
CA VAL A 33 -5.61 5.27 -25.81
C VAL A 33 -6.23 5.35 -24.43
N THR A 34 -7.56 5.21 -24.37
CA THR A 34 -8.34 5.22 -23.14
C THR A 34 -7.90 4.10 -22.20
N ILE A 35 -7.78 2.87 -22.71
CA ILE A 35 -7.30 1.71 -21.94
C ILE A 35 -5.85 1.92 -21.49
N GLY A 36 -4.99 2.47 -22.35
CA GLY A 36 -3.60 2.76 -21.96
C GLY A 36 -3.50 3.72 -20.77
N ILE A 37 -4.32 4.77 -20.78
CA ILE A 37 -4.34 5.78 -19.72
C ILE A 37 -5.05 5.27 -18.48
N PHE A 38 -6.11 4.49 -18.67
CA PHE A 38 -6.80 3.78 -17.60
C PHE A 38 -5.84 2.84 -16.85
N SER A 39 -5.07 2.01 -17.57
CA SER A 39 -4.15 1.05 -16.97
C SER A 39 -3.04 1.72 -16.16
N ILE A 40 -2.40 2.77 -16.71
CA ILE A 40 -1.30 3.44 -15.99
C ILE A 40 -1.80 4.18 -14.75
N ILE A 41 -2.86 4.98 -14.87
CA ILE A 41 -3.39 5.75 -13.74
C ILE A 41 -4.01 4.82 -12.72
N GLY A 42 -4.74 3.79 -13.17
CA GLY A 42 -5.38 2.80 -12.30
C GLY A 42 -4.39 2.02 -11.45
N VAL A 43 -3.30 1.52 -12.04
CA VAL A 43 -2.26 0.79 -11.29
C VAL A 43 -1.54 1.72 -10.31
N LEU A 44 -1.15 2.93 -10.73
CA LEU A 44 -0.48 3.88 -9.83
C LEU A 44 -1.39 4.32 -8.68
N ALA A 45 -2.67 4.61 -8.97
CA ALA A 45 -3.65 4.95 -7.93
C ALA A 45 -3.88 3.79 -6.96
N ALA A 46 -3.92 2.55 -7.44
CA ALA A 46 -4.04 1.37 -6.57
C ALA A 46 -2.83 1.21 -5.65
N VAL A 47 -1.61 1.37 -6.18
CA VAL A 47 -0.36 1.29 -5.39
C VAL A 47 -0.30 2.41 -4.35
N ASP A 48 -0.64 3.64 -4.72
CA ASP A 48 -0.65 4.78 -3.81
C ASP A 48 -1.71 4.63 -2.72
N SER A 49 -2.90 4.14 -3.06
CA SER A 49 -3.98 3.88 -2.09
C SER A 49 -3.55 2.81 -1.09
N LEU A 50 -2.95 1.71 -1.57
CA LEU A 50 -2.42 0.65 -0.71
C LEU A 50 -1.32 1.18 0.21
N LYS A 51 -0.39 1.98 -0.34
CA LYS A 51 0.69 2.59 0.43
C LYS A 51 0.16 3.52 1.53
N GLN A 52 -0.82 4.35 1.21
CA GLN A 52 -1.40 5.30 2.16
C GLN A 52 -2.20 4.59 3.25
N GLU A 53 -2.93 3.53 2.91
CA GLU A 53 -3.65 2.71 3.87
C GLU A 53 -2.71 2.04 4.88
N ILE A 54 -1.64 1.41 4.36
CA ILE A 54 -0.62 0.78 5.20
C ILE A 54 0.08 1.82 6.09
N LYS A 55 0.46 2.98 5.53
CA LYS A 55 1.07 4.07 6.33
C LYS A 55 0.10 4.66 7.36
N GLY A 56 -1.18 4.76 7.04
CA GLY A 56 -2.22 5.19 7.99
C GLY A 56 -2.32 4.23 9.18
N SER A 57 -2.32 2.93 8.90
CA SER A 57 -2.36 1.87 9.92
C SER A 57 -1.07 1.82 10.77
N ILE A 58 0.09 2.12 10.18
CA ILE A 58 1.36 2.20 10.92
C ILE A 58 1.45 3.49 11.74
N SER A 59 0.86 4.61 11.27
CA SER A 59 0.96 5.90 11.96
C SER A 59 0.22 5.94 13.29
N SER A 60 -0.75 5.04 13.51
CA SER A 60 -1.35 4.81 14.83
C SER A 60 -0.46 4.05 15.79
N LEU A 61 0.54 3.32 15.28
CA LEU A 61 1.56 2.68 16.10
C LEU A 61 2.62 3.70 16.49
N ASP A 62 3.11 3.61 17.72
CA ASP A 62 4.18 4.48 18.18
C ASP A 62 5.49 4.13 17.47
N ASN A 63 5.94 5.01 16.57
CA ASN A 63 7.18 4.88 15.79
C ASN A 63 8.45 4.68 16.63
N SER A 64 8.42 4.98 17.93
CA SER A 64 9.53 4.73 18.85
C SER A 64 9.62 3.27 19.33
N THR A 65 8.63 2.44 19.00
CA THR A 65 8.57 1.04 19.44
C THR A 65 9.57 0.17 18.69
N ILE A 66 10.35 -0.59 19.45
CA ILE A 66 11.42 -1.46 18.97
C ILE A 66 11.04 -2.90 19.25
N TYR A 67 11.18 -3.77 18.25
CA TYR A 67 10.94 -5.21 18.38
C TYR A 67 12.27 -5.98 18.29
N LEU A 68 12.64 -6.64 19.37
CA LEU A 68 13.76 -7.57 19.41
C LEU A 68 13.26 -8.99 19.16
N MET A 69 13.72 -9.61 18.07
CA MET A 69 13.33 -10.97 17.68
C MET A 69 14.37 -11.59 16.74
N ARG A 70 14.18 -12.86 16.35
CA ARG A 70 15.11 -13.56 15.44
C ARG A 70 14.94 -13.19 13.95
N PHE A 71 13.85 -12.55 13.56
CA PHE A 71 13.53 -12.20 12.17
C PHE A 71 13.62 -10.69 11.95
N SER A 72 13.93 -10.30 10.71
CA SER A 72 13.92 -8.89 10.30
C SER A 72 12.60 -8.55 9.64
N PHE A 73 12.00 -7.40 9.99
CA PHE A 73 10.86 -6.82 9.27
C PHE A 73 11.27 -6.24 7.92
N GLY A 74 12.52 -5.77 7.82
CA GLY A 74 13.07 -5.18 6.61
C GLY A 74 13.96 -6.14 5.81
N PRO A 75 14.38 -5.74 4.59
CA PRO A 75 15.41 -6.44 3.85
C PRO A 75 16.69 -6.54 4.68
N SER A 76 17.33 -7.71 4.65
CA SER A 76 18.50 -8.01 5.46
C SER A 76 19.56 -8.69 4.59
N ASP A 77 20.81 -8.29 4.76
CA ASP A 77 21.97 -8.86 4.06
C ASP A 77 22.28 -10.31 4.48
N ILE A 78 21.71 -10.75 5.61
CA ILE A 78 21.89 -12.11 6.12
C ILE A 78 20.98 -13.09 5.34
N PRO A 79 21.54 -14.14 4.71
CA PRO A 79 20.76 -15.16 4.00
C PRO A 79 19.69 -15.82 4.89
N GLN A 80 18.54 -16.16 4.30
CA GLN A 80 17.40 -16.73 5.03
C GLN A 80 17.77 -18.00 5.81
N TRP A 81 18.50 -18.94 5.20
CA TRP A 81 18.92 -20.20 5.85
C TRP A 81 19.73 -19.99 7.13
N LYS A 82 20.45 -18.87 7.24
CA LYS A 82 21.24 -18.51 8.43
C LYS A 82 20.35 -17.85 9.49
N ARG A 83 19.39 -17.02 9.08
CA ARG A 83 18.40 -16.40 9.98
C ARG A 83 17.50 -17.43 10.66
N GLU A 84 17.15 -18.51 9.95
CA GLU A 84 16.34 -19.60 10.51
C GLU A 84 17.04 -20.36 11.65
N GLN A 85 18.38 -20.28 11.73
CA GLN A 85 19.18 -20.89 12.80
C GLN A 85 19.36 -19.99 14.02
N PHE A 86 18.87 -18.74 13.98
CA PHE A 86 19.02 -17.81 15.08
C PHE A 86 18.17 -18.24 16.29
N PRO A 87 18.72 -18.15 17.52
CA PRO A 87 17.99 -18.50 18.71
C PRO A 87 16.88 -17.49 18.96
N ASP A 88 15.75 -18.01 19.46
CA ASP A 88 14.64 -17.21 19.96
C ASP A 88 15.06 -16.33 21.13
N VAL A 89 14.33 -15.22 21.30
CA VAL A 89 14.43 -14.42 22.51
C VAL A 89 13.76 -15.15 23.67
N THR A 90 14.40 -15.13 24.83
CA THR A 90 13.87 -15.82 26.03
C THR A 90 13.29 -14.82 27.03
N PHE A 91 12.49 -15.32 27.96
CA PHE A 91 11.94 -14.48 29.02
C PHE A 91 13.03 -13.99 29.99
N GLU A 92 14.09 -14.78 30.19
CA GLU A 92 15.24 -14.40 31.00
C GLU A 92 16.04 -13.28 30.32
N GLU A 93 16.14 -13.31 28.99
CA GLU A 93 16.71 -12.21 28.20
C GLU A 93 15.89 -10.92 28.35
N TYR A 94 14.56 -11.03 28.32
CA TYR A 94 13.66 -9.92 28.64
C TYR A 94 13.91 -9.35 30.05
N GLN A 95 13.98 -10.21 31.07
CA GLN A 95 14.24 -9.78 32.45
C GLN A 95 15.60 -9.11 32.60
N TYR A 96 16.61 -9.59 31.88
CA TYR A 96 17.93 -8.98 31.85
C TYR A 96 17.89 -7.57 31.24
N ILE A 97 17.22 -7.40 30.09
CA ILE A 97 17.06 -6.11 29.42
C ILE A 97 16.33 -5.12 30.33
N ASN A 98 15.22 -5.55 30.93
CA ASN A 98 14.40 -4.70 31.81
C ASN A 98 15.18 -4.17 33.03
N ARG A 99 16.19 -4.91 33.50
CA ARG A 99 17.05 -4.50 34.63
C ARG A 99 18.30 -3.74 34.22
N SER A 100 18.76 -3.93 32.99
CA SER A 100 20.10 -3.50 32.55
C SER A 100 20.09 -2.19 31.76
N MET A 101 18.92 -1.70 31.36
CA MET A 101 18.75 -0.47 30.61
C MET A 101 18.07 0.60 31.47
N PRO A 102 18.76 1.68 31.85
CA PRO A 102 18.17 2.77 32.64
C PRO A 102 17.22 3.64 31.81
N ASP A 103 17.44 3.75 30.49
CA ASP A 103 16.71 4.61 29.57
C ASP A 103 15.44 3.95 28.97
N LEU A 104 14.92 2.94 29.67
CA LEU A 104 13.82 2.10 29.24
C LEU A 104 12.51 2.57 29.87
N LYS A 105 11.56 3.06 29.07
CA LYS A 105 10.22 3.42 29.57
C LYS A 105 9.42 2.17 29.95
N ALA A 106 9.41 1.17 29.05
CA ALA A 106 8.69 -0.08 29.24
C ALA A 106 9.25 -1.16 28.29
N ALA A 107 9.30 -2.42 28.75
CA ALA A 107 9.57 -3.58 27.91
C ALA A 107 8.51 -4.64 28.12
N SER A 108 8.09 -5.32 27.06
CA SER A 108 7.14 -6.43 27.16
C SER A 108 7.64 -7.66 26.42
N PHE A 109 7.50 -8.83 27.06
CA PHE A 109 7.73 -10.11 26.39
C PHE A 109 6.40 -10.64 25.84
N ILE A 110 6.33 -10.80 24.52
CA ILE A 110 5.16 -11.29 23.79
C ILE A 110 5.43 -12.66 23.17
N LEU A 111 4.41 -13.51 23.16
CA LEU A 111 4.43 -14.76 22.40
C LEU A 111 3.36 -14.75 21.31
N ASN A 112 3.77 -14.83 20.05
CA ASN A 112 2.81 -15.06 18.98
C ASN A 112 2.33 -16.52 19.04
N VAL A 113 1.04 -16.72 19.25
CA VAL A 113 0.39 -18.04 19.29
C VAL A 113 -0.75 -18.09 18.28
N ALA A 114 -1.11 -19.30 17.86
CA ALA A 114 -2.24 -19.47 16.95
C ALA A 114 -3.55 -18.99 17.59
N PRO A 115 -4.49 -18.44 16.79
CA PRO A 115 -5.83 -18.13 17.27
C PRO A 115 -6.52 -19.36 17.87
N GLU A 116 -7.33 -19.14 18.90
CA GLU A 116 -8.00 -20.22 19.63
C GLU A 116 -9.49 -19.97 19.79
N THR A 117 -10.16 -21.00 20.31
CA THR A 117 -11.58 -20.90 20.67
C THR A 117 -11.75 -20.54 22.14
N ILE A 118 -12.40 -19.41 22.40
CA ILE A 118 -12.85 -19.01 23.74
C ILE A 118 -14.29 -19.47 23.95
N LYS A 119 -14.56 -20.08 25.11
CA LYS A 119 -15.89 -20.59 25.45
C LYS A 119 -16.40 -19.99 26.75
N TYR A 120 -17.64 -19.55 26.76
CA TYR A 120 -18.38 -19.14 27.95
C TYR A 120 -19.78 -19.76 27.91
N GLU A 121 -20.05 -20.68 28.83
CA GLU A 121 -21.32 -21.43 28.86
C GLU A 121 -21.65 -22.06 27.49
N ASP A 122 -22.78 -21.69 26.87
CA ASP A 122 -23.22 -22.18 25.57
C ASP A 122 -22.65 -21.37 24.39
N ASN A 123 -22.01 -20.23 24.66
CA ASN A 123 -21.40 -19.37 23.65
C ASN A 123 -19.95 -19.76 23.42
N SER A 124 -19.57 -19.91 22.15
CA SER A 124 -18.18 -20.13 21.74
C SER A 124 -17.81 -19.24 20.58
N LEU A 125 -16.67 -18.56 20.68
CA LEU A 125 -16.08 -17.80 19.59
C LEU A 125 -14.81 -18.52 19.14
N SER A 126 -14.78 -18.90 17.87
CA SER A 126 -13.61 -19.50 17.23
C SER A 126 -12.73 -18.43 16.58
N ASN A 127 -11.46 -18.75 16.38
CA ASN A 127 -10.48 -17.88 15.69
C ASN A 127 -10.26 -16.54 16.39
N VAL A 128 -10.21 -16.56 17.71
CA VAL A 128 -9.93 -15.37 18.52
C VAL A 128 -8.42 -15.21 18.67
N GLU A 129 -7.94 -14.00 18.38
CA GLU A 129 -6.52 -13.66 18.53
C GLU A 129 -6.15 -13.60 20.01
N ILE A 130 -5.03 -14.22 20.37
CA ILE A 130 -4.51 -14.23 21.72
C ILE A 130 -3.19 -13.48 21.72
N ALA A 131 -3.08 -12.52 22.63
CA ALA A 131 -1.87 -11.77 22.93
C ALA A 131 -1.37 -12.13 24.36
N PRO A 132 -0.51 -13.15 24.49
CA PRO A 132 0.22 -13.42 25.72
C PRO A 132 1.32 -12.38 25.90
N VAL A 133 1.18 -11.48 26.88
CA VAL A 133 2.08 -10.34 27.10
C VAL A 133 2.41 -10.15 28.59
N THR A 134 3.44 -9.36 28.91
CA THR A 134 3.71 -8.91 30.29
C THR A 134 2.93 -7.64 30.64
N ASN A 135 2.98 -7.22 31.91
CA ASN A 135 2.18 -6.09 32.43
C ASN A 135 2.50 -4.76 31.72
N ASP A 136 3.77 -4.55 31.37
CA ASP A 136 4.28 -3.30 30.79
C ASP A 136 3.75 -3.07 29.35
N TYR A 137 3.11 -4.07 28.73
CA TYR A 137 2.41 -3.90 27.45
C TYR A 137 1.31 -2.81 27.52
N TYR A 138 0.71 -2.63 28.70
CA TYR A 138 -0.27 -1.58 28.96
C TYR A 138 0.29 -0.18 28.69
N ASP A 139 1.55 0.08 29.08
CA ASP A 139 2.21 1.38 28.91
C ASP A 139 2.84 1.55 27.53
N ILE A 140 3.21 0.44 26.87
CA ILE A 140 3.74 0.45 25.50
C ILE A 140 2.64 0.86 24.51
N GLU A 141 1.51 0.16 24.57
CA GLU A 141 0.37 0.32 23.66
C GLU A 141 -0.68 1.34 24.13
N GLU A 142 -0.45 1.96 25.30
CA GLU A 142 -1.33 2.96 25.91
C GLU A 142 -2.80 2.50 25.99
N LEU A 143 -2.98 1.25 26.43
CA LEU A 143 -4.28 0.56 26.41
C LEU A 143 -5.32 1.31 27.26
N GLN A 144 -6.49 1.60 26.68
CA GLN A 144 -7.60 2.19 27.41
C GLN A 144 -8.54 1.09 27.92
N VAL A 145 -8.60 0.87 29.23
CA VAL A 145 -9.53 -0.08 29.85
C VAL A 145 -10.82 0.64 30.23
N VAL A 146 -11.96 0.23 29.67
CA VAL A 146 -13.28 0.85 29.95
C VAL A 146 -13.89 0.29 31.23
N LYS A 147 -13.74 -1.01 31.44
CA LYS A 147 -14.29 -1.70 32.62
C LYS A 147 -13.20 -2.56 33.25
N GLY A 148 -13.09 -2.51 34.58
CA GLY A 148 -12.18 -3.36 35.35
C GLY A 148 -10.77 -2.79 35.42
N ARG A 149 -9.76 -3.66 35.30
CA ARG A 149 -8.33 -3.29 35.39
C ARG A 149 -7.46 -4.19 34.52
N PHE A 150 -6.24 -3.72 34.24
CA PHE A 150 -5.17 -4.58 33.77
C PHE A 150 -4.57 -5.40 34.93
N TYR A 151 -3.86 -6.49 34.61
CA TYR A 151 -3.17 -7.29 35.62
C TYR A 151 -1.88 -6.61 36.09
N ASN A 152 -1.50 -6.85 37.34
CA ASN A 152 -0.29 -6.28 37.91
C ASN A 152 0.96 -7.12 37.59
N GLU A 153 2.15 -6.62 37.95
CA GLU A 153 3.42 -7.31 37.72
C GLU A 153 3.46 -8.70 38.38
N GLN A 154 2.93 -8.85 39.59
CA GLN A 154 2.92 -10.12 40.32
C GLN A 154 2.02 -11.17 39.62
N GLU A 155 0.86 -10.76 39.11
CA GLU A 155 -0.05 -11.59 38.31
C GLU A 155 0.58 -11.98 36.97
N SER A 156 1.31 -11.06 36.33
CA SER A 156 2.10 -11.30 35.12
C SER A 156 3.18 -12.37 35.34
N VAL A 157 4.01 -12.18 36.38
CA VAL A 157 5.13 -13.08 36.71
C VAL A 157 4.63 -14.46 37.17
N SER A 158 3.62 -14.51 38.03
CA SER A 158 3.07 -15.78 38.53
C SER A 158 2.31 -16.58 37.46
N GLY A 159 1.90 -15.93 36.36
CA GLY A 159 1.05 -16.50 35.33
C GLY A 159 -0.35 -16.77 35.87
N ALA A 160 -0.94 -15.76 36.53
CA ALA A 160 -2.27 -15.86 37.12
C ALA A 160 -3.33 -16.16 36.03
N PRO A 161 -4.38 -16.95 36.34
CA PRO A 161 -5.43 -17.30 35.39
C PRO A 161 -6.44 -16.15 35.20
N VAL A 162 -5.95 -15.02 34.71
CA VAL A 162 -6.71 -13.78 34.44
C VAL A 162 -6.63 -13.41 32.97
N ILE A 163 -7.66 -12.75 32.45
CA ILE A 163 -7.69 -12.24 31.08
C ILE A 163 -8.31 -10.85 30.98
N VAL A 164 -7.87 -10.11 29.96
CA VAL A 164 -8.44 -8.86 29.50
C VAL A 164 -8.94 -9.10 28.08
N ILE A 165 -10.14 -8.63 27.75
CA ILE A 165 -10.80 -8.89 26.47
C ILE A 165 -11.13 -7.60 25.72
N GLY A 166 -11.09 -7.65 24.39
CA GLY A 166 -11.61 -6.57 23.55
C GLY A 166 -13.14 -6.40 23.64
N ASP A 167 -13.63 -5.24 23.24
CA ASP A 167 -15.05 -4.87 23.33
C ASP A 167 -15.96 -5.80 22.49
N GLU A 168 -15.52 -6.22 21.30
CA GLU A 168 -16.30 -7.08 20.41
C GLU A 168 -16.46 -8.50 20.98
N ILE A 169 -15.39 -9.02 21.59
CA ILE A 169 -15.42 -10.30 22.31
C ILE A 169 -16.33 -10.21 23.54
N ALA A 170 -16.26 -9.10 24.28
CA ALA A 170 -17.10 -8.90 25.45
C ALA A 170 -18.59 -8.91 25.07
N ASN A 171 -18.96 -8.14 24.04
CA ASN A 171 -20.34 -8.07 23.54
C ASN A 171 -20.81 -9.43 22.97
N SER A 172 -19.95 -10.15 22.26
CA SER A 172 -20.30 -11.42 21.63
C SER A 172 -20.42 -12.59 22.62
N LEU A 173 -19.56 -12.67 23.64
CA LEU A 173 -19.61 -13.74 24.64
C LEU A 173 -20.65 -13.49 25.73
N PHE A 174 -20.78 -12.23 26.19
CA PHE A 174 -21.54 -11.88 27.39
C PHE A 174 -22.82 -11.09 27.10
N GLY A 175 -23.03 -10.61 25.86
CA GLY A 175 -24.19 -9.81 25.50
C GLY A 175 -24.32 -8.56 26.36
N ALA A 176 -25.47 -8.37 27.01
CA ALA A 176 -25.71 -7.27 27.94
C ALA A 176 -25.20 -7.52 29.37
N SER A 177 -24.65 -8.70 29.68
CA SER A 177 -24.22 -9.05 31.03
C SER A 177 -22.82 -8.52 31.34
N ASP A 178 -22.57 -8.18 32.61
CA ASP A 178 -21.25 -7.68 33.02
C ASP A 178 -20.18 -8.78 32.90
N PRO A 179 -19.13 -8.60 32.07
CA PRO A 179 -18.12 -9.62 31.87
C PRO A 179 -17.16 -9.76 33.05
N ILE A 180 -17.03 -8.76 33.92
CA ILE A 180 -16.03 -8.76 35.01
C ILE A 180 -16.30 -9.87 36.02
N GLY A 181 -15.24 -10.58 36.43
CA GLY A 181 -15.28 -11.64 37.43
C GLY A 181 -15.82 -12.98 36.92
N LYS A 182 -16.34 -13.01 35.68
CA LYS A 182 -16.81 -14.25 35.05
C LYS A 182 -15.64 -15.11 34.59
N LYS A 183 -15.88 -16.42 34.55
CA LYS A 183 -14.87 -17.41 34.17
C LYS A 183 -15.14 -17.91 32.75
N VAL A 184 -14.20 -17.66 31.84
CA VAL A 184 -14.20 -18.23 30.50
C VAL A 184 -13.27 -19.43 30.42
N ARG A 185 -13.46 -20.26 29.40
CA ARG A 185 -12.59 -21.40 29.12
C ARG A 185 -11.72 -21.11 27.90
N LEU A 186 -10.40 -21.17 28.10
CA LEU A 186 -9.37 -21.03 27.07
C LEU A 186 -8.24 -22.02 27.39
N TYR A 187 -7.64 -22.66 26.38
CA TYR A 187 -6.63 -23.72 26.58
C TYR A 187 -7.05 -24.83 27.55
N GLY A 188 -8.35 -25.15 27.56
CA GLY A 188 -8.92 -26.13 28.49
C GLY A 188 -8.97 -25.69 29.97
N ARG A 189 -8.48 -24.49 30.32
CA ARG A 189 -8.44 -23.92 31.68
C ARG A 189 -9.50 -22.85 31.88
N LYS A 190 -9.90 -22.61 33.13
CA LYS A 190 -10.83 -21.53 33.50
C LYS A 190 -10.02 -20.27 33.83
N LEU A 191 -10.26 -19.19 33.09
CA LEU A 191 -9.63 -17.89 33.28
C LEU A 191 -10.67 -16.86 33.69
N THR A 192 -10.31 -15.94 34.57
CA THR A 192 -11.22 -14.91 35.10
C THR A 192 -11.06 -13.61 34.31
N VAL A 193 -12.16 -13.05 33.81
CA VAL A 193 -12.13 -11.75 33.13
C VAL A 193 -11.95 -10.64 34.18
N ILE A 194 -10.91 -9.84 34.02
CA ILE A 194 -10.58 -8.73 34.94
C ILE A 194 -10.70 -7.36 34.30
N GLY A 195 -10.75 -7.28 32.96
CA GLY A 195 -10.83 -6.02 32.25
C GLY A 195 -11.41 -6.15 30.84
N VAL A 196 -11.97 -5.04 30.35
CA VAL A 196 -12.47 -4.88 28.97
C VAL A 196 -11.82 -3.64 28.36
N LEU A 197 -11.22 -3.80 27.18
CA LEU A 197 -10.60 -2.71 26.44
C LEU A 197 -11.67 -1.80 25.82
N LYS A 198 -11.29 -0.54 25.60
CA LYS A 198 -12.11 0.43 24.88
C LYS A 198 -12.17 0.03 23.41
N LYS A 199 -13.37 0.21 22.84
CA LYS A 199 -13.57 0.10 21.42
C LYS A 199 -12.70 1.11 20.67
N GLU A 200 -11.74 0.62 19.89
CA GLU A 200 -10.90 1.44 19.02
C GLU A 200 -11.48 1.48 17.59
N GLY A 201 -12.32 0.52 17.24
CA GLY A 201 -12.91 0.39 15.91
C GLY A 201 -12.01 -0.41 14.98
N THR A 202 -12.62 -1.06 13.99
CA THR A 202 -11.90 -1.93 13.07
C THR A 202 -11.10 -1.12 12.06
N GLY A 203 -9.77 -1.20 12.12
CA GLY A 203 -8.93 -0.93 10.94
C GLY A 203 -9.15 -2.02 9.89
N LEU A 204 -9.14 -1.66 8.61
CA LEU A 204 -9.42 -2.58 7.48
C LEU A 204 -8.54 -3.82 7.40
N PHE A 205 -7.34 -3.75 7.95
CA PHE A 205 -6.40 -4.87 8.01
C PHE A 205 -6.67 -5.84 9.16
N GLY A 206 -7.79 -5.68 9.88
CA GLY A 206 -8.14 -6.54 11.01
C GLY A 206 -7.32 -6.26 12.26
N ASP A 207 -6.54 -5.18 12.28
CA ASP A 207 -5.68 -4.77 13.40
C ASP A 207 -6.49 -4.06 14.50
N SER A 208 -7.64 -4.65 14.85
CA SER A 208 -8.50 -4.13 15.90
C SER A 208 -8.18 -4.82 17.22
N LYS A 209 -7.85 -4.02 18.23
CA LYS A 209 -7.78 -4.48 19.62
C LYS A 209 -9.17 -4.85 20.18
N ASP A 210 -10.23 -4.72 19.39
CA ASP A 210 -11.59 -5.15 19.75
C ASP A 210 -11.74 -6.68 19.72
N THR A 211 -10.93 -7.37 18.90
CA THR A 211 -10.99 -8.84 18.68
C THR A 211 -9.83 -9.61 19.33
N VAL A 212 -9.08 -8.98 20.24
CA VAL A 212 -7.94 -9.60 20.93
C VAL A 212 -8.26 -10.00 22.38
N VAL A 213 -7.67 -11.12 22.82
CA VAL A 213 -7.64 -11.53 24.23
C VAL A 213 -6.22 -11.39 24.76
N ILE A 214 -6.05 -10.55 25.77
CA ILE A 214 -4.76 -10.31 26.41
C ILE A 214 -4.67 -11.11 27.70
N LEU A 215 -3.55 -11.82 27.91
CA LEU A 215 -3.34 -12.64 29.10
C LEU A 215 -1.85 -12.70 29.50
N PRO A 216 -1.53 -13.05 30.76
CA PRO A 216 -0.15 -13.18 31.22
C PRO A 216 0.68 -14.19 30.42
N VAL A 217 1.79 -13.75 29.84
CA VAL A 217 2.65 -14.60 28.98
C VAL A 217 3.11 -15.90 29.66
N ASN A 218 3.39 -15.86 30.97
CA ASN A 218 3.82 -17.04 31.73
C ASN A 218 2.74 -18.12 31.86
N LEU A 219 1.45 -17.77 31.73
CA LEU A 219 0.36 -18.75 31.69
C LEU A 219 0.45 -19.60 30.41
N VAL A 220 0.71 -18.97 29.27
CA VAL A 220 0.82 -19.62 27.97
C VAL A 220 2.14 -20.37 27.82
N ARG A 221 3.25 -19.84 28.35
CA ARG A 221 4.54 -20.56 28.42
C ARG A 221 4.43 -21.90 29.13
N ARG A 222 3.66 -21.96 30.24
CA ARG A 222 3.41 -23.22 30.95
C ARG A 222 2.56 -24.22 30.16
N VAL A 223 1.78 -23.77 29.19
CA VAL A 223 0.92 -24.62 28.36
C VAL A 223 1.68 -25.15 27.14
N TYR A 224 2.39 -24.28 26.41
CA TYR A 224 3.12 -24.67 25.21
C TYR A 224 4.55 -25.17 25.48
N GLY A 225 5.12 -24.86 26.65
CA GLY A 225 6.53 -25.07 26.94
C GLY A 225 7.41 -24.03 26.25
N ASP A 226 8.61 -23.82 26.79
CA ASP A 226 9.56 -22.80 26.31
C ASP A 226 10.20 -23.11 24.94
N ASN A 227 9.94 -24.29 24.37
CA ASN A 227 10.64 -24.80 23.19
C ASN A 227 9.69 -25.11 22.01
N ASN A 228 8.48 -24.54 22.00
CA ASN A 228 7.53 -24.78 20.93
C ASN A 228 7.90 -23.96 19.68
N LYS A 229 8.24 -24.66 18.58
CA LYS A 229 8.57 -24.03 17.29
C LYS A 229 7.38 -23.31 16.63
N SER A 230 6.17 -23.52 17.12
CA SER A 230 4.96 -22.84 16.64
C SER A 230 4.69 -21.50 17.34
N SER A 231 5.45 -21.16 18.39
CA SER A 231 5.36 -19.85 19.05
C SER A 231 6.57 -18.99 18.70
N PHE A 232 6.33 -17.76 18.27
CA PHE A 232 7.40 -16.81 17.95
C PHE A 232 7.50 -15.76 19.06
N PRO A 233 8.50 -15.86 19.95
CA PRO A 233 8.71 -14.86 20.98
C PRO A 233 9.31 -13.58 20.39
N ALA A 234 8.88 -12.45 20.95
CA ALA A 234 9.48 -11.15 20.69
C ALA A 234 9.54 -10.34 21.99
N ILE A 235 10.48 -9.41 22.05
CA ILE A 235 10.55 -8.42 23.13
C ILE A 235 10.24 -7.07 22.50
N ILE A 236 9.15 -6.46 22.94
CA ILE A 236 8.74 -5.12 22.54
C ILE A 236 9.33 -4.14 23.54
N ILE A 237 9.96 -3.08 23.04
CA ILE A 237 10.73 -2.14 23.84
C ILE A 237 10.30 -0.73 23.46
N LYS A 238 9.95 0.08 24.46
CA LYS A 238 9.66 1.51 24.32
C LYS A 238 10.74 2.31 25.07
N PRO A 239 11.59 3.07 24.38
CA PRO A 239 12.56 3.95 25.04
C PRO A 239 11.87 5.14 25.71
N GLU A 240 12.54 5.82 26.65
CA GLU A 240 12.04 7.09 27.18
C GLU A 240 11.96 8.18 26.10
N SER A 241 11.09 9.16 26.32
CA SER A 241 10.87 10.25 25.39
C SER A 241 12.08 11.18 25.31
N GLY A 242 12.53 11.50 24.09
CA GLY A 242 13.61 12.47 23.84
C GLY A 242 15.01 11.87 23.68
N ILE A 243 15.13 10.54 23.66
CA ILE A 243 16.40 9.84 23.43
C ILE A 243 16.64 9.66 21.92
N ASP A 244 17.92 9.67 21.52
CA ASP A 244 18.33 9.28 20.17
C ASP A 244 18.13 7.76 19.96
N ILE A 245 17.12 7.39 19.16
CA ILE A 245 16.73 6.00 18.90
C ILE A 245 17.92 5.17 18.36
N PRO A 246 18.70 5.64 17.36
CA PRO A 246 19.95 5.01 16.94
C PRO A 246 20.92 4.67 18.08
N GLU A 247 21.15 5.60 19.01
CA GLU A 247 22.04 5.40 20.16
C GLU A 247 21.47 4.34 21.10
N PHE A 248 20.18 4.43 21.42
CA PHE A 248 19.48 3.43 22.24
C PHE A 248 19.55 2.03 21.61
N VAL A 249 19.36 1.93 20.29
CA VAL A 249 19.46 0.66 19.56
C VAL A 249 20.88 0.10 19.59
N ALA A 250 21.91 0.95 19.49
CA ALA A 250 23.29 0.51 19.61
C ALA A 250 23.59 -0.02 21.04
N ALA A 251 23.11 0.67 22.07
CA ALA A 251 23.23 0.24 23.47
C ALA A 251 22.48 -1.09 23.72
N LEU A 252 21.24 -1.21 23.23
CA LEU A 252 20.45 -2.43 23.31
C LEU A 252 21.18 -3.61 22.65
N LYS A 253 21.68 -3.42 21.42
CA LYS A 253 22.47 -4.45 20.72
C LYS A 253 23.68 -4.88 21.54
N GLN A 254 24.41 -3.94 22.14
CA GLN A 254 25.57 -4.26 22.97
C GLN A 254 25.19 -5.12 24.19
N LYS A 255 24.08 -4.78 24.87
CA LYS A 255 23.58 -5.54 26.03
C LYS A 255 23.12 -6.95 25.65
N VAL A 256 22.39 -7.08 24.55
CA VAL A 256 21.95 -8.37 24.02
C VAL A 256 23.14 -9.24 23.61
N ARG A 257 24.15 -8.65 22.92
CA ARG A 257 25.40 -9.36 22.58
C ARG A 257 26.14 -9.84 23.82
N ALA A 258 26.21 -9.01 24.87
CA ALA A 258 26.85 -9.37 26.13
C ALA A 258 26.11 -10.51 26.84
N TYR A 259 24.77 -10.47 26.89
CA TYR A 259 23.95 -11.54 27.46
C TYR A 259 24.12 -12.87 26.71
N ARG A 260 24.15 -12.81 25.36
CA ARG A 260 24.34 -13.99 24.49
C ARG A 260 25.79 -14.45 24.37
N GLY A 261 26.75 -13.73 24.96
CA GLY A 261 28.17 -14.06 24.90
C GLY A 261 28.80 -13.96 23.51
N LEU A 262 28.25 -13.11 22.63
CA LEU A 262 28.73 -12.95 21.25
C LEU A 262 30.07 -12.21 21.20
N LYS A 263 31.03 -12.75 20.45
CA LYS A 263 32.37 -12.15 20.30
C LYS A 263 32.31 -10.91 19.40
N PRO A 264 33.24 -9.93 19.53
CA PRO A 264 33.27 -8.74 18.67
C PRO A 264 33.28 -9.01 17.16
N ASN A 265 33.88 -10.13 16.74
CA ASN A 265 33.98 -10.53 15.32
C ASN A 265 32.80 -11.37 14.82
N GLU A 266 31.85 -11.73 15.68
CA GLU A 266 30.64 -12.47 15.30
C GLU A 266 29.51 -11.50 14.96
N GLY A 267 28.84 -11.73 13.83
CA GLY A 267 27.65 -10.98 13.45
C GLY A 267 26.49 -11.22 14.41
N ASP A 268 25.55 -10.27 14.47
CA ASP A 268 24.35 -10.40 15.31
C ASP A 268 23.52 -11.63 14.90
N ASN A 269 23.07 -12.40 15.89
CA ASN A 269 22.13 -13.52 15.72
C ASN A 269 20.70 -13.14 16.14
N PHE A 270 20.39 -11.85 16.11
CA PHE A 270 19.11 -11.26 16.44
C PHE A 270 18.90 -10.02 15.59
N PHE A 271 17.65 -9.59 15.46
CA PHE A 271 17.30 -8.34 14.80
C PHE A 271 16.61 -7.41 15.78
N VAL A 272 17.02 -6.14 15.71
CA VAL A 272 16.35 -5.04 16.37
C VAL A 272 15.55 -4.33 15.28
N ASN A 273 14.26 -4.63 15.22
CA ASN A 273 13.34 -4.09 14.23
C ASN A 273 12.72 -2.80 14.75
N GLN A 274 12.63 -1.83 13.86
CA GLN A 274 11.91 -0.59 14.08
C GLN A 274 10.77 -0.52 13.06
N LEU A 275 9.69 0.16 13.41
CA LEU A 275 8.59 0.42 12.46
C LEU A 275 9.07 1.21 11.22
N GLN A 276 10.14 2.00 11.35
CA GLN A 276 10.78 2.66 10.22
C GLN A 276 11.33 1.65 9.19
N GLY A 277 11.98 0.57 9.62
CA GLY A 277 12.46 -0.48 8.72
C GLY A 277 11.33 -1.23 8.01
N PHE A 278 10.16 -1.35 8.65
CA PHE A 278 8.95 -1.88 8.01
C PHE A 278 8.39 -0.89 6.97
N THR A 279 8.38 0.40 7.28
CA THR A 279 7.98 1.45 6.33
C THR A 279 8.88 1.46 5.09
N ASP A 280 10.20 1.29 5.26
CA ASP A 280 11.16 1.20 4.16
C ASP A 280 10.93 -0.05 3.29
N PHE A 281 10.54 -1.17 3.90
CA PHE A 281 10.16 -2.38 3.18
C PHE A 281 8.91 -2.17 2.32
N ILE A 282 7.87 -1.53 2.88
CA ILE A 282 6.66 -1.15 2.13
C ILE A 282 7.00 -0.17 1.00
N ASP A 283 7.87 0.81 1.26
CA ASP A 283 8.31 1.77 0.24
C ASP A 283 9.07 1.06 -0.90
N ASN A 284 9.88 0.04 -0.61
CA ASN A 284 10.55 -0.78 -1.62
C ASN A 284 9.57 -1.63 -2.45
N ILE A 285 8.61 -2.30 -1.82
CA ILE A 285 7.59 -3.10 -2.52
C ILE A 285 6.72 -2.20 -3.41
N THR A 286 6.18 -1.12 -2.84
CA THR A 286 5.32 -0.18 -3.57
C THR A 286 6.09 0.52 -4.68
N GLY A 287 7.36 0.87 -4.48
CA GLY A 287 8.23 1.40 -5.53
C GLY A 287 8.45 0.41 -6.68
N THR A 288 8.64 -0.87 -6.37
CA THR A 288 8.78 -1.94 -7.38
C THR A 288 7.46 -2.12 -8.15
N MET A 289 6.32 -2.17 -7.46
CA MET A 289 5.00 -2.24 -8.09
C MET A 289 4.71 -1.03 -8.97
N SER A 290 5.06 0.17 -8.50
CA SER A 290 4.93 1.41 -9.29
C SER A 290 5.80 1.36 -10.55
N THR A 291 7.01 0.79 -10.47
CA THR A 291 7.91 0.64 -11.62
C THR A 291 7.32 -0.34 -12.65
N ILE A 292 6.83 -1.50 -12.20
CA ILE A 292 6.16 -2.48 -13.06
C ILE A 292 4.89 -1.88 -13.68
N GLY A 293 4.09 -1.17 -12.88
CA GLY A 293 2.90 -0.44 -13.33
C GLY A 293 3.24 0.61 -14.38
N GLY A 294 4.37 1.31 -14.22
CA GLY A 294 4.90 2.23 -15.21
C GLY A 294 5.23 1.55 -16.54
N PHE A 295 5.88 0.38 -16.52
CA PHE A 295 6.16 -0.38 -17.74
C PHE A 295 4.88 -0.87 -18.43
N ILE A 296 3.93 -1.42 -17.67
CA ILE A 296 2.63 -1.86 -18.20
C ILE A 296 1.88 -0.67 -18.82
N GLY A 297 1.89 0.47 -18.11
CA GLY A 297 1.33 1.73 -18.59
C GLY A 297 1.98 2.20 -19.89
N MET A 298 3.31 2.20 -19.96
CA MET A 298 4.09 2.57 -21.15
C MET A 298 3.72 1.70 -22.35
N PHE A 299 3.72 0.38 -22.21
CA PHE A 299 3.33 -0.52 -23.32
C PHE A 299 1.87 -0.33 -23.74
N SER A 300 0.96 -0.16 -22.77
CA SER A 300 -0.45 0.07 -23.07
C SER A 300 -0.66 1.39 -23.81
N LEU A 301 0.08 2.43 -23.44
CA LEU A 301 0.08 3.71 -24.16
C LEU A 301 0.69 3.58 -25.56
N LEU A 302 1.75 2.80 -25.76
CA LEU A 302 2.31 2.54 -27.09
C LEU A 302 1.27 1.89 -28.01
N VAL A 303 0.51 0.91 -27.51
CA VAL A 303 -0.61 0.29 -28.25
C VAL A 303 -1.68 1.34 -28.60
N GLY A 304 -2.02 2.22 -27.66
CA GLY A 304 -2.90 3.37 -27.93
C GLY A 304 -2.33 4.32 -28.99
N GLY A 305 -1.02 4.58 -28.94
CA GLY A 305 -0.28 5.39 -29.91
C GLY A 305 -0.35 4.83 -31.32
N PHE A 306 -0.23 3.51 -31.50
CA PHE A 306 -0.46 2.86 -32.80
C PHE A 306 -1.89 3.10 -33.30
N GLY A 307 -2.88 3.09 -32.41
CA GLY A 307 -4.27 3.43 -32.72
C GLY A 307 -4.43 4.86 -33.27
N ILE A 308 -3.76 5.85 -32.63
CA ILE A 308 -3.73 7.25 -33.09
C ILE A 308 -3.02 7.34 -34.44
N ALA A 309 -1.83 6.76 -34.58
CA ALA A 309 -1.05 6.81 -35.82
C ALA A 309 -1.85 6.24 -37.00
N ASN A 310 -2.57 5.13 -36.80
CA ASN A 310 -3.40 4.51 -37.83
C ASN A 310 -4.55 5.43 -38.28
N ILE A 311 -5.27 6.07 -37.35
CA ILE A 311 -6.28 7.08 -37.70
C ILE A 311 -5.66 8.20 -38.52
N MET A 312 -4.52 8.70 -38.07
CA MET A 312 -3.85 9.82 -38.72
C MET A 312 -3.39 9.47 -40.13
N PHE A 313 -2.85 8.27 -40.37
CA PHE A 313 -2.49 7.82 -41.73
C PHE A 313 -3.70 7.78 -42.66
N VAL A 314 -4.85 7.28 -42.18
CA VAL A 314 -6.05 7.24 -43.00
C VAL A 314 -6.61 8.65 -43.21
N SER A 315 -6.62 9.50 -42.19
CA SER A 315 -7.05 10.89 -42.32
C SER A 315 -6.19 11.68 -43.31
N VAL A 316 -4.89 11.39 -43.39
CA VAL A 316 -4.01 11.99 -44.41
C VAL A 316 -4.41 11.50 -45.81
N LYS A 317 -4.65 10.19 -45.98
CA LYS A 317 -5.10 9.63 -47.26
C LYS A 317 -6.43 10.21 -47.72
N GLU A 318 -7.43 10.27 -46.85
CA GLU A 318 -8.75 10.85 -47.12
C GLU A 318 -8.67 12.34 -47.50
N ARG A 319 -7.66 13.07 -47.00
CA ARG A 319 -7.47 14.51 -47.25
C ARG A 319 -6.36 14.84 -48.24
N THR A 320 -5.83 13.86 -48.98
CA THR A 320 -4.69 14.03 -49.90
C THR A 320 -4.95 15.17 -50.91
N ASN A 321 -6.15 15.19 -51.52
CA ASN A 321 -6.52 16.22 -52.51
C ASN A 321 -6.53 17.64 -51.89
N LEU A 322 -7.17 17.80 -50.73
CA LEU A 322 -7.25 19.08 -50.02
C LEU A 322 -5.86 19.60 -49.62
N ILE A 323 -4.96 18.70 -49.18
CA ILE A 323 -3.56 19.02 -48.86
C ILE A 323 -2.83 19.51 -50.13
N GLY A 324 -3.08 18.89 -51.27
CA GLY A 324 -2.53 19.29 -52.58
C GLY A 324 -2.96 20.70 -52.97
N ILE A 325 -4.25 21.01 -52.86
CA ILE A 325 -4.81 22.35 -53.13
C ILE A 325 -4.20 23.39 -52.19
N GLN A 326 -4.12 23.12 -50.89
CA GLN A 326 -3.52 24.04 -49.92
C GLN A 326 -2.04 24.35 -50.25
N LYS A 327 -1.27 23.33 -50.65
CA LYS A 327 0.13 23.52 -51.05
C LYS A 327 0.26 24.28 -52.37
N ALA A 328 -0.62 24.03 -53.33
CA ALA A 328 -0.67 24.79 -54.59
C ALA A 328 -0.98 26.28 -54.36
N LEU A 329 -1.79 26.58 -53.34
CA LEU A 329 -2.08 27.95 -52.87
C LEU A 329 -0.97 28.56 -52.00
N GLY A 330 0.14 27.85 -51.76
CA GLY A 330 1.33 28.36 -51.07
C GLY A 330 1.49 27.96 -49.59
N ALA A 331 0.72 26.98 -49.09
CA ALA A 331 0.89 26.48 -47.72
C ALA A 331 2.28 25.86 -47.50
N LYS A 332 3.02 26.36 -46.50
CA LYS A 332 4.37 25.85 -46.16
C LYS A 332 4.27 24.44 -45.56
N LYS A 333 5.27 23.58 -45.79
CA LYS A 333 5.34 22.22 -45.20
C LYS A 333 5.12 22.20 -43.68
N ARG A 334 5.69 23.19 -42.98
CA ARG A 334 5.53 23.36 -41.51
C ARG A 334 4.08 23.60 -41.09
N PHE A 335 3.29 24.31 -41.91
CA PHE A 335 1.88 24.58 -41.62
C PHE A 335 1.07 23.28 -41.57
N ILE A 336 1.23 22.43 -42.60
CA ILE A 336 0.53 21.14 -42.68
C ILE A 336 1.01 20.19 -41.59
N LEU A 337 2.32 20.19 -41.30
CA LEU A 337 2.88 19.41 -40.19
C LEU A 337 2.19 19.76 -38.86
N PHE A 338 2.14 21.05 -38.50
CA PHE A 338 1.52 21.49 -37.25
C PHE A 338 0.02 21.22 -37.19
N GLN A 339 -0.69 21.33 -38.32
CA GLN A 339 -2.12 21.03 -38.38
C GLN A 339 -2.41 19.58 -37.96
N PHE A 340 -1.73 18.61 -38.58
CA PHE A 340 -1.93 17.19 -38.26
C PHE A 340 -1.36 16.81 -36.89
N LEU A 341 -0.25 17.42 -36.48
CA LEU A 341 0.30 17.20 -35.13
C LEU A 341 -0.66 17.68 -34.05
N PHE A 342 -1.32 18.82 -34.27
CA PHE A 342 -2.33 19.34 -33.35
C PHE A 342 -3.58 18.46 -33.29
N GLU A 343 -4.02 17.92 -34.44
CA GLU A 343 -5.12 16.94 -34.50
C GLU A 343 -4.78 15.67 -33.68
N ALA A 344 -3.56 15.14 -33.81
CA ALA A 344 -3.10 13.99 -33.02
C ALA A 344 -3.06 14.28 -31.51
N ILE A 345 -2.58 15.47 -31.11
CA ILE A 345 -2.55 15.90 -29.70
C ILE A 345 -3.98 16.00 -29.14
N ILE A 346 -4.91 16.61 -29.88
CA ILE A 346 -6.32 16.72 -29.46
C ILE A 346 -6.90 15.32 -29.23
N LEU A 347 -6.68 14.39 -30.16
CA LEU A 347 -7.16 13.02 -30.04
C LEU A 347 -6.61 12.32 -28.79
N ALA A 348 -5.32 12.51 -28.49
CA ALA A 348 -4.70 11.96 -27.29
C ALA A 348 -5.24 12.56 -25.99
N ILE A 349 -5.48 13.88 -25.98
CA ILE A 349 -6.09 14.60 -24.86
C ILE A 349 -7.52 14.09 -24.61
N PHE A 350 -8.32 13.92 -25.67
CA PHE A 350 -9.69 13.38 -25.55
C PHE A 350 -9.68 11.93 -25.04
N GLY A 351 -8.81 11.08 -25.58
CA GLY A 351 -8.64 9.71 -25.08
C GLY A 351 -8.20 9.69 -23.62
N GLY A 352 -7.33 10.61 -23.21
CA GLY A 352 -6.89 10.75 -21.82
C GLY A 352 -7.92 11.25 -20.85
N LEU A 353 -8.72 12.24 -21.25
CA LEU A 353 -9.86 12.68 -20.47
C LEU A 353 -10.87 11.56 -20.27
N ILE A 354 -11.20 10.81 -21.33
CA ILE A 354 -12.14 9.69 -21.24
C ILE A 354 -11.55 8.59 -20.36
N GLY A 355 -10.26 8.26 -20.50
CA GLY A 355 -9.57 7.30 -19.64
C GLY A 355 -9.61 7.70 -18.18
N LEU A 356 -9.32 8.96 -17.88
CA LEU A 356 -9.33 9.51 -16.52
C LEU A 356 -10.74 9.50 -15.91
N VAL A 357 -11.77 9.86 -16.68
CA VAL A 357 -13.17 9.77 -16.23
C VAL A 357 -13.56 8.33 -15.93
N LEU A 358 -13.13 7.36 -16.76
CA LEU A 358 -13.38 5.94 -16.51
C LEU A 358 -12.68 5.47 -15.23
N VAL A 359 -11.42 5.84 -15.00
CA VAL A 359 -10.74 5.53 -13.74
C VAL A 359 -11.52 6.12 -12.57
N TRP A 360 -11.91 7.39 -12.64
CA TRP A 360 -12.65 8.05 -11.57
C TRP A 360 -13.98 7.36 -11.24
N LEU A 361 -14.76 7.00 -12.26
CA LEU A 361 -15.99 6.24 -12.08
C LEU A 361 -15.72 4.86 -11.46
N ILE A 362 -14.72 4.14 -11.98
CA ILE A 362 -14.36 2.81 -11.48
C ILE A 362 -13.86 2.90 -10.04
N SER A 363 -13.09 3.93 -9.66
CA SER A 363 -12.65 4.15 -8.28
C SER A 363 -13.83 4.38 -7.34
N ILE A 364 -14.85 5.15 -7.75
CA ILE A 364 -16.07 5.35 -6.95
C ILE A 364 -16.83 4.03 -6.79
N PHE A 365 -17.09 3.32 -7.89
CA PHE A 365 -17.79 2.03 -7.82
C PHE A 365 -17.00 1.00 -7.02
N ALA A 366 -15.70 0.88 -7.24
CA ALA A 366 -14.83 -0.03 -6.50
C ALA A 366 -14.88 0.26 -5.00
N SER A 367 -14.83 1.54 -4.60
CA SER A 367 -14.91 1.94 -3.20
C SER A 367 -16.22 1.53 -2.49
N GLN A 368 -17.30 1.27 -3.24
CA GLN A 368 -18.54 0.75 -2.66
C GLN A 368 -18.50 -0.77 -2.43
N PHE A 369 -17.71 -1.50 -3.21
CA PHE A 369 -17.59 -2.96 -3.11
C PHE A 369 -16.43 -3.41 -2.21
N THR A 370 -15.40 -2.57 -2.02
CA THR A 370 -14.21 -2.90 -1.25
C THR A 370 -14.28 -2.49 0.23
N GLY A 371 -15.48 -2.22 0.76
CA GLY A 371 -15.66 -1.78 2.15
C GLY A 371 -15.00 -0.41 2.38
N ASP A 372 -14.06 -0.32 3.32
CA ASP A 372 -13.38 0.94 3.66
C ASP A 372 -12.12 1.25 2.83
N PHE A 373 -11.72 0.41 1.85
CA PHE A 373 -10.54 0.69 1.02
C PHE A 373 -10.85 1.85 0.07
N LYS A 374 -10.30 3.03 0.38
CA LYS A 374 -10.49 4.25 -0.43
C LYS A 374 -9.47 4.29 -1.54
N PHE A 375 -9.95 4.19 -2.78
CA PHE A 375 -9.14 4.53 -3.95
C PHE A 375 -8.89 6.03 -3.98
N ILE A 376 -7.63 6.41 -3.79
CA ILE A 376 -7.17 7.79 -3.80
C ILE A 376 -6.57 8.08 -5.17
N LEU A 377 -7.20 9.02 -5.86
CA LEU A 377 -6.68 9.57 -7.11
C LEU A 377 -5.81 10.78 -6.80
N SER A 378 -4.49 10.56 -6.78
CA SER A 378 -3.52 11.64 -6.63
C SER A 378 -3.56 12.57 -7.84
N THR A 379 -3.70 13.87 -7.60
CA THR A 379 -3.61 14.92 -8.63
C THR A 379 -2.30 14.83 -9.42
N SER A 380 -1.22 14.37 -8.77
CA SER A 380 0.07 14.15 -9.42
C SER A 380 -0.02 13.06 -10.49
N ASN A 381 -0.65 11.92 -10.19
CA ASN A 381 -0.77 10.80 -11.13
C ASN A 381 -1.70 11.16 -12.30
N MET A 382 -2.74 11.96 -12.05
CA MET A 382 -3.61 12.49 -13.11
C MET A 382 -2.82 13.39 -14.06
N PHE A 383 -1.99 14.29 -13.51
CA PHE A 383 -1.14 15.18 -14.31
C PHE A 383 -0.11 14.38 -15.13
N TRP A 384 0.62 13.47 -14.50
CA TRP A 384 1.63 12.64 -15.20
C TRP A 384 1.00 11.70 -16.24
N GLY A 385 -0.16 11.12 -15.96
CA GLY A 385 -0.91 10.32 -16.92
C GLY A 385 -1.35 11.13 -18.15
N MET A 386 -1.88 12.34 -17.93
CA MET A 386 -2.32 13.24 -19.01
C MET A 386 -1.15 13.83 -19.80
N PHE A 387 -0.03 14.12 -19.13
CA PHE A 387 1.19 14.56 -19.78
C PHE A 387 1.78 13.46 -20.67
N SER A 388 1.78 12.22 -20.17
CA SER A 388 2.28 11.05 -20.92
C SER A 388 1.43 10.74 -22.14
N SER A 389 0.10 10.86 -22.05
CA SER A 389 -0.79 10.68 -23.20
C SER A 389 -0.54 11.71 -24.30
N THR A 390 -0.29 12.96 -23.92
CA THR A 390 0.03 14.05 -24.85
C THR A 390 1.35 13.78 -25.57
N ILE A 391 2.39 13.32 -24.85
CA ILE A 391 3.68 12.94 -25.44
C ILE A 391 3.50 11.79 -26.44
N ILE A 392 2.75 10.76 -26.08
CA ILE A 392 2.55 9.60 -26.96
C ILE A 392 1.70 9.97 -28.17
N GLY A 393 0.69 10.81 -28.02
CA GLY A 393 -0.07 11.39 -29.13
C GLY A 393 0.80 12.18 -30.10
N LEU A 394 1.71 12.99 -29.56
CA LEU A 394 2.71 13.72 -30.34
C LEU A 394 3.60 12.75 -31.14
N ILE A 395 4.20 11.77 -30.47
CA ILE A 395 5.10 10.78 -31.09
C ILE A 395 4.36 9.99 -32.20
N ALA A 396 3.16 9.51 -31.91
CA ALA A 396 2.33 8.79 -32.86
C ALA A 396 1.91 9.65 -34.08
N GLY A 397 1.69 10.95 -33.86
CA GLY A 397 1.28 11.90 -34.90
C GLY A 397 2.41 12.36 -35.83
N ILE A 398 3.68 12.26 -35.41
CA ILE A 398 4.83 12.76 -36.18
C ILE A 398 4.95 12.08 -37.55
N LEU A 399 4.90 10.75 -37.61
CA LEU A 399 5.09 10.02 -38.87
C LEU A 399 3.99 10.34 -39.91
N PRO A 400 2.69 10.26 -39.59
CA PRO A 400 1.62 10.67 -40.52
C PRO A 400 1.71 12.14 -40.94
N ALA A 401 1.98 13.05 -39.99
CA ALA A 401 2.07 14.48 -40.27
C ALA A 401 3.25 14.81 -41.19
N LEU A 402 4.38 14.12 -41.01
CA LEU A 402 5.53 14.23 -41.92
C LEU A 402 5.17 13.76 -43.32
N SER A 403 4.48 12.62 -43.46
CA SER A 403 4.01 12.11 -44.75
C SER A 403 3.11 13.13 -45.46
N ALA A 404 2.13 13.71 -44.76
CA ALA A 404 1.26 14.76 -45.30
C ALA A 404 2.04 16.01 -45.75
N SER A 405 2.97 16.47 -44.91
CA SER A 405 3.78 17.67 -45.17
C SER A 405 4.72 17.51 -46.38
N LYS A 406 5.05 16.28 -46.78
CA LYS A 406 5.97 15.97 -47.89
C LYS A 406 5.29 15.64 -49.23
N LEU A 407 3.96 15.47 -49.27
CA LEU A 407 3.21 15.23 -50.51
C LEU A 407 3.51 16.27 -51.60
N ASP A 408 3.68 15.81 -52.84
CA ASP A 408 3.79 16.68 -54.01
C ASP A 408 2.41 17.28 -54.35
N PRO A 409 2.27 18.61 -54.57
CA PRO A 409 0.98 19.22 -54.85
C PRO A 409 0.30 18.66 -56.12
N VAL A 410 1.09 18.36 -57.15
CA VAL A 410 0.57 17.90 -58.46
C VAL A 410 0.04 16.48 -58.34
N GLU A 411 0.81 15.58 -57.70
CA GLU A 411 0.37 14.20 -57.46
C GLU A 411 -0.83 14.14 -56.51
N ALA A 412 -0.84 14.98 -55.47
CA ALA A 412 -1.91 15.02 -54.48
C ALA A 412 -3.25 15.44 -55.08
N ILE A 413 -3.26 16.40 -56.01
CA ILE A 413 -4.48 16.81 -56.73
C ILE A 413 -4.93 15.70 -57.70
N ARG A 414 -4.00 15.06 -58.41
CA ARG A 414 -4.30 14.02 -59.40
C ARG A 414 -4.89 12.74 -58.78
N THR A 415 -4.43 12.37 -57.60
CA THR A 415 -4.87 11.16 -56.87
C THR A 415 -6.21 11.32 -56.16
N GLY A 416 -6.75 12.54 -56.12
CA GLY A 416 -8.01 12.87 -55.48
C GLY A 416 -9.24 12.91 -56.39
N MET A 417 -9.10 12.43 -57.64
CA MET A 417 -10.22 12.23 -58.59
C MET A 417 -10.75 10.81 -58.53
#